data_AF-A0AAP5Y8K0-F1
#
_entry.id   AF-A0AAP5Y8K0-F1
#
_cell.length_a   1.000
_cell.length_b   1.000
_cell.length_c   1.000
_cell.angle_alpha   90.00
_cell.angle_beta   90.00
_cell.angle_gamma   90.00
#
_symmetry.space_group_name_H-M   'P 1'
#
loop_
_entity.id
_entity.type
_entity.pdbx_description
1 polymer ?
#
loop_
_entity_poly.entity_id
_entity_poly.type
_entity_poly.pdbx_seq_one_letter_code
_entity_poly.pdbx_strand_id
1 'polypeptide(L)'
;MNIPRLIRILKFDWPFVLAIVLSVLAIFKLSEFNEELLGNPDRVFLYSDGNGGYTRAFVSRDPRYTDEKVVRFLRRMVSSCYTVDYKTAQHLMNGERDNDYANCIEKHFAPIAATSLFNVYPTDPMIEAILMSEGKANVVVPYDPIVTLKNKPGKPLVWVVEVPIMVTVQSVSGDQTTSFIAHYTVLPEPRADNASSLLIDRVVFR
;
A
#
# COMPACT_ATOMS: atom_id res chain seq x y z
N MET A 1 58.85 -51.56 -18.67
CA MET A 1 57.57 -50.95 -19.09
C MET A 1 56.49 -51.38 -18.11
N ASN A 2 55.62 -50.43 -17.72
CA ASN A 2 54.37 -50.55 -16.94
C ASN A 2 54.42 -50.33 -15.42
N ILE A 3 54.32 -49.05 -15.05
CA ILE A 3 53.66 -48.50 -13.86
C ILE A 3 52.63 -47.49 -14.40
N PRO A 4 51.44 -47.25 -13.81
CA PRO A 4 50.58 -48.07 -12.93
C PRO A 4 49.11 -48.11 -13.46
N ARG A 5 48.26 -49.10 -13.14
CA ARG A 5 47.42 -49.16 -11.93
C ARG A 5 46.82 -47.84 -11.38
N LEU A 6 46.67 -46.78 -12.18
CA LEU A 6 45.99 -45.54 -11.73
C LEU A 6 44.53 -45.40 -12.20
N ILE A 7 44.06 -46.23 -13.14
CA ILE A 7 42.75 -46.00 -13.80
C ILE A 7 41.57 -46.67 -13.06
N ARG A 8 41.81 -47.39 -11.95
CA ARG A 8 40.77 -48.25 -11.35
C ARG A 8 40.06 -47.74 -10.09
N ILE A 9 40.29 -46.51 -9.65
CA ILE A 9 39.62 -45.97 -8.46
C ILE A 9 39.17 -44.53 -8.70
N LEU A 10 38.16 -44.39 -9.56
CA LEU A 10 37.22 -43.28 -9.53
C LEU A 10 36.00 -43.77 -10.32
N LYS A 11 35.33 -44.80 -9.78
CA LYS A 11 33.91 -44.99 -10.08
C LYS A 11 33.22 -43.77 -9.47
N PHE A 12 33.11 -42.73 -10.28
CA PHE A 12 32.43 -41.50 -9.92
C PHE A 12 30.99 -41.89 -9.60
N ASP A 13 30.67 -41.94 -8.31
CA ASP A 13 29.42 -42.49 -7.80
C ASP A 13 28.31 -41.45 -8.07
N TRP A 14 27.87 -41.40 -9.32
CA TRP A 14 26.83 -40.51 -9.81
C TRP A 14 25.59 -40.42 -8.92
N PRO A 15 25.10 -41.53 -8.32
CA PRO A 15 24.00 -41.47 -7.36
C PRO A 15 24.32 -40.64 -6.12
N PHE A 16 25.56 -40.74 -5.61
CA PHE A 16 26.02 -39.99 -4.44
C PHE A 16 26.16 -38.50 -4.73
N VAL A 17 26.72 -38.15 -5.89
CA VAL A 17 26.84 -36.75 -6.33
C VAL A 17 25.47 -36.13 -6.58
N LEU A 18 24.56 -36.88 -7.23
CA LEU A 18 23.18 -36.44 -7.45
C LEU A 18 22.45 -36.19 -6.12
N ALA A 19 22.61 -37.09 -5.15
CA ALA A 19 22.03 -36.92 -3.82
C ALA A 19 22.57 -35.67 -3.11
N ILE A 20 23.87 -35.41 -3.17
CA ILE A 20 24.47 -34.18 -2.60
C ILE A 20 23.89 -32.93 -3.28
N VAL A 21 23.82 -32.90 -4.61
CA VAL A 21 23.28 -31.75 -5.35
C VAL A 21 21.81 -31.50 -5.01
N LEU A 22 20.99 -32.56 -4.95
CA LEU A 22 19.59 -32.45 -4.53
C LEU A 22 19.45 -32.01 -3.07
N SER A 23 20.33 -32.47 -2.18
CA SER A 23 20.35 -32.05 -0.77
C SER A 23 20.69 -30.57 -0.64
N VAL A 24 21.70 -30.11 -1.39
CA VAL A 24 22.09 -28.70 -1.42
C VAL A 24 20.97 -27.84 -2.00
N LEU A 25 20.34 -28.25 -3.10
CA LEU A 25 19.17 -27.57 -3.67
C LEU A 25 18.00 -27.52 -2.70
N ALA A 26 17.72 -28.62 -1.99
CA ALA A 26 16.70 -28.67 -0.95
C ALA A 26 17.03 -27.75 0.21
N ILE A 27 18.29 -27.67 0.65
CA ILE A 27 18.74 -26.74 1.70
C ILE A 27 18.63 -25.28 1.23
N PHE A 28 18.98 -24.95 -0.02
CA PHE A 28 18.80 -23.60 -0.56
C PHE A 28 17.31 -23.23 -0.65
N LYS A 29 16.46 -24.14 -1.14
CA LYS A 29 15.01 -23.97 -1.16
C LYS A 29 14.42 -23.82 0.24
N LEU A 30 14.85 -24.65 1.19
CA LEU A 30 14.44 -24.59 2.60
C LEU A 30 14.96 -23.35 3.29
N SER A 31 16.16 -22.85 2.93
CA SER A 31 16.72 -21.60 3.41
C SER A 31 15.90 -20.40 2.93
N GLU A 32 15.56 -20.35 1.64
CA GLU A 32 14.63 -19.36 1.10
C GLU A 32 13.26 -19.46 1.80
N PHE A 33 12.76 -20.67 2.02
CA PHE A 33 11.51 -20.91 2.73
C PHE A 33 11.60 -20.53 4.22
N ASN A 34 12.75 -20.72 4.87
CA ASN A 34 12.99 -20.33 6.26
C ASN A 34 13.14 -18.81 6.35
N GLU A 35 13.74 -18.13 5.38
CA GLU A 35 13.74 -16.66 5.35
C GLU A 35 12.34 -16.10 5.10
N GLU A 36 11.52 -16.78 4.31
CA GLU A 36 10.09 -16.47 4.12
C GLU A 36 9.23 -16.79 5.36
N LEU A 37 9.48 -17.88 6.08
CA LEU A 37 8.71 -18.33 7.24
C LEU A 37 9.20 -17.76 8.59
N LEU A 38 10.51 -17.61 8.79
CA LEU A 38 11.12 -17.14 10.04
C LEU A 38 11.36 -15.63 10.07
N GLY A 39 11.06 -14.89 8.99
CA GLY A 39 11.07 -13.43 9.00
C GLY A 39 12.38 -12.85 9.56
N ASN A 40 13.38 -12.70 8.68
CA ASN A 40 14.68 -12.11 9.03
C ASN A 40 14.52 -10.84 9.92
N PRO A 41 15.37 -10.67 10.97
CA PRO A 41 15.21 -9.64 11.99
C PRO A 41 15.38 -8.26 11.37
N ASP A 42 14.55 -7.33 11.83
CA ASP A 42 14.63 -5.89 11.53
C ASP A 42 14.75 -5.57 10.04
N ARG A 43 13.60 -5.59 9.36
CA ARG A 43 13.51 -5.00 8.02
C ARG A 43 13.81 -3.51 8.14
N VAL A 44 14.95 -3.09 7.61
CA VAL A 44 15.32 -1.68 7.43
C VAL A 44 14.56 -1.17 6.21
N PHE A 45 13.59 -0.30 6.43
CA PHE A 45 12.88 0.37 5.34
C PHE A 45 13.69 1.61 4.94
N LEU A 46 14.20 1.62 3.71
CA LEU A 46 14.83 2.78 3.08
C LEU A 46 13.72 3.62 2.43
N TYR A 47 13.41 4.78 3.01
CA TYR A 47 12.55 5.78 2.39
C TYR A 47 13.38 6.61 1.42
N SER A 48 12.82 7.06 0.29
CA SER A 48 13.39 8.21 -0.42
C SER A 48 12.76 9.47 0.17
N ASP A 49 13.54 10.27 0.88
CA ASP A 49 13.15 11.62 1.23
C ASP A 49 13.00 12.42 -0.08
N GLY A 50 12.10 13.40 -0.13
CA GLY A 50 11.80 14.18 -1.34
C GLY A 50 12.99 14.93 -1.97
N ASN A 51 14.18 14.85 -1.36
CA ASN A 51 15.47 15.40 -1.80
C ASN A 51 16.48 14.32 -2.25
N GLY A 52 16.06 13.05 -2.42
CA GLY A 52 16.93 11.94 -2.84
C GLY A 52 17.79 11.32 -1.72
N GLY A 53 17.55 11.67 -0.45
CA GLY A 53 18.20 11.06 0.71
C GLY A 53 17.43 9.82 1.21
N TYR A 54 18.10 8.90 1.92
CA TYR A 54 17.45 7.71 2.48
C TYR A 54 17.33 7.75 4.00
N THR A 55 16.10 7.69 4.55
CA THR A 55 15.85 7.50 5.99
C THR A 55 15.55 6.03 6.30
N ARG A 56 16.00 5.54 7.46
CA ARG A 56 15.76 4.16 7.91
C ARG A 56 14.61 4.16 8.92
N ALA A 57 13.55 3.38 8.69
CA ALA A 57 12.64 2.98 9.77
C ALA A 57 12.85 1.50 10.12
N PHE A 58 12.86 1.23 11.43
CA PHE A 58 12.87 -0.12 11.98
C PHE A 58 11.42 -0.55 12.23
N VAL A 59 10.91 -1.55 11.50
CA VAL A 59 9.58 -2.11 11.80
C VAL A 59 9.76 -3.34 12.68
N SER A 60 9.07 -3.32 13.82
CA SER A 60 9.01 -4.39 14.82
C SER A 60 8.55 -5.73 14.23
N ARG A 61 9.10 -6.82 14.77
CA ARG A 61 8.93 -8.24 14.41
C ARG A 61 7.52 -8.82 14.58
N ASP A 62 6.60 -8.12 15.25
CA ASP A 62 5.21 -8.58 15.39
C ASP A 62 4.40 -8.28 14.11
N PRO A 63 3.35 -9.06 13.78
CA PRO A 63 2.50 -8.82 12.62
C PRO A 63 1.59 -7.61 12.87
N ARG A 64 2.17 -6.42 13.07
CA ARG A 64 1.42 -5.17 13.17
C ARG A 64 0.82 -4.76 11.83
N TYR A 65 1.34 -5.26 10.71
CA TYR A 65 0.90 -4.86 9.38
C TYR A 65 0.45 -6.07 8.54
N THR A 66 -0.85 -6.33 8.58
CA THR A 66 -1.52 -7.37 7.79
C THR A 66 -2.28 -6.76 6.62
N ASP A 67 -2.53 -7.57 5.60
CA ASP A 67 -3.30 -7.15 4.42
C ASP A 67 -4.71 -6.70 4.84
N GLU A 68 -5.35 -7.45 5.75
CA GLU A 68 -6.65 -7.10 6.33
C GLU A 68 -6.64 -5.73 7.04
N LYS A 69 -5.54 -5.40 7.73
CA LYS A 69 -5.40 -4.09 8.40
C LYS A 69 -5.29 -2.96 7.38
N VAL A 70 -4.52 -3.16 6.31
CA VAL A 70 -4.39 -2.19 5.21
C VAL A 70 -5.74 -1.97 4.53
N VAL A 71 -6.45 -3.06 4.24
CA VAL A 71 -7.80 -3.04 3.65
C VAL A 71 -8.78 -2.27 4.55
N ARG A 72 -8.80 -2.56 5.86
CA ARG A 72 -9.64 -1.86 6.84
C ARG A 72 -9.29 -0.38 6.98
N PHE A 73 -7.99 -0.06 6.97
CA PHE A 73 -7.50 1.31 6.98
C PHE A 73 -8.02 2.08 5.76
N LEU A 74 -7.83 1.56 4.55
CA LEU A 74 -8.28 2.21 3.31
C LEU A 74 -9.78 2.40 3.27
N ARG A 75 -10.57 1.39 3.66
CA ARG A 75 -12.04 1.50 3.71
C ARG A 75 -12.50 2.65 4.60
N ARG A 76 -11.92 2.76 5.81
CA ARG A 76 -12.26 3.84 6.75
C ARG A 76 -11.81 5.20 6.24
N MET A 77 -10.58 5.27 5.73
CA MET A 77 -10.01 6.50 5.20
C MET A 77 -10.83 7.03 4.02
N VAL A 78 -11.15 6.19 3.01
CA VAL A 78 -11.96 6.62 1.86
C VAL A 78 -13.32 7.14 2.30
N SER A 79 -14.02 6.37 3.12
CA SER A 79 -15.39 6.75 3.53
C SER A 79 -15.41 8.02 4.39
N SER A 80 -14.37 8.22 5.21
CA SER A 80 -14.27 9.39 6.09
C SER A 80 -13.77 10.62 5.36
N CYS A 81 -12.69 10.50 4.59
CA CYS A 81 -12.02 11.66 4.00
C CYS A 81 -12.69 12.14 2.72
N TYR A 82 -13.40 11.29 1.96
CA TYR A 82 -14.03 11.72 0.70
C TYR A 82 -15.49 12.10 0.85
N THR A 83 -16.07 11.93 2.04
CA THR A 83 -17.40 12.47 2.33
C THR A 83 -17.27 13.99 2.50
N VAL A 84 -17.95 14.76 1.65
CA VAL A 84 -17.86 16.22 1.59
C VAL A 84 -19.25 16.80 1.79
N ASP A 85 -19.40 17.67 2.78
CA ASP A 85 -20.64 18.40 3.05
C ASP A 85 -20.66 19.76 2.36
N TYR A 86 -21.80 20.44 2.42
CA TYR A 86 -21.99 21.76 1.83
C TYR A 86 -20.94 22.80 2.28
N LYS A 87 -20.63 22.85 3.57
CA LYS A 87 -19.65 23.83 4.11
C LYS A 87 -18.26 23.56 3.58
N THR A 88 -17.82 22.30 3.62
CA THR A 88 -16.52 21.89 3.10
C THR A 88 -16.43 22.18 1.60
N ALA A 89 -17.51 21.92 0.84
CA ALA A 89 -17.57 22.26 -0.58
C ALA A 89 -17.43 23.77 -0.85
N GLN A 90 -18.02 24.64 -0.01
CA GLN A 90 -17.84 26.10 -0.13
C GLN A 90 -16.38 26.51 0.07
N HIS A 91 -15.73 25.99 1.11
CA HIS A 91 -14.31 26.25 1.37
C HIS A 91 -13.43 25.80 0.19
N LEU A 92 -13.70 24.60 -0.33
CA LEU A 92 -12.96 24.05 -1.47
C LEU A 92 -13.14 24.88 -2.74
N MET A 93 -14.36 25.36 -3.04
CA MET A 93 -14.61 26.25 -4.18
C MET A 93 -13.84 27.57 -4.07
N ASN A 94 -13.64 28.08 -2.84
CA ASN A 94 -12.86 29.29 -2.58
C ASN A 94 -11.34 29.03 -2.55
N GLY A 95 -10.89 27.78 -2.70
CA GLY A 95 -9.49 27.39 -2.59
C GLY A 95 -8.94 27.41 -1.16
N GLU A 96 -9.82 27.41 -0.16
CA GLU A 96 -9.43 27.44 1.26
C GLU A 96 -9.06 26.02 1.72
N ARG A 97 -7.80 25.84 2.15
CA ARG A 97 -7.28 24.56 2.64
C ARG A 97 -7.57 24.26 4.11
N ASP A 98 -8.06 25.22 4.89
CA ASP A 98 -8.42 24.97 6.29
C ASP A 98 -9.84 24.42 6.38
N ASN A 99 -9.99 23.12 6.10
CA ASN A 99 -11.29 22.44 6.11
C ASN A 99 -11.18 20.95 6.47
N ASP A 100 -12.33 20.31 6.76
CA ASP A 100 -12.37 18.92 7.25
C ASP A 100 -11.80 17.91 6.25
N TYR A 101 -12.08 18.10 4.95
CA TYR A 101 -11.50 17.28 3.88
C TYR A 101 -9.97 17.37 3.94
N ALA A 102 -9.46 18.60 4.02
CA ALA A 102 -8.04 18.86 3.99
C ALA A 102 -7.27 18.24 5.14
N ASN A 103 -7.80 18.46 6.34
CA ASN A 103 -7.27 17.93 7.58
C ASN A 103 -7.25 16.39 7.57
N CYS A 104 -8.26 15.75 6.95
CA CYS A 104 -8.31 14.30 6.81
C CYS A 104 -7.25 13.77 5.83
N ILE A 105 -7.08 14.43 4.69
CA ILE A 105 -6.07 14.05 3.69
C ILE A 105 -4.66 14.20 4.26
N GLU A 106 -4.33 15.34 4.86
CA GLU A 106 -2.99 15.60 5.41
C GLU A 106 -2.60 14.62 6.53
N LYS A 107 -3.58 14.09 7.25
CA LYS A 107 -3.38 13.07 8.29
C LYS A 107 -3.03 11.69 7.73
N HIS A 108 -3.53 11.33 6.54
CA HIS A 108 -3.46 9.96 6.03
C HIS A 108 -2.56 9.79 4.80
N PHE A 109 -2.18 10.89 4.15
CA PHE A 109 -1.37 10.91 2.94
C PHE A 109 0.01 11.51 3.19
N ALA A 110 1.02 11.00 2.48
CA ALA A 110 2.32 11.64 2.41
C ALA A 110 2.17 13.06 1.83
N PRO A 111 2.97 14.06 2.22
CA PRO A 111 2.74 15.46 1.83
C PRO A 111 2.61 15.71 0.32
N ILE A 112 3.41 15.00 -0.48
CA ILE A 112 3.35 15.08 -1.95
C ILE A 112 2.02 14.50 -2.46
N ALA A 113 1.59 13.36 -1.92
CA ALA A 113 0.33 12.71 -2.26
C ALA A 113 -0.87 13.56 -1.83
N ALA A 114 -0.84 14.12 -0.62
CA ALA A 114 -1.87 15.03 -0.12
C ALA A 114 -2.04 16.21 -1.07
N THR A 115 -0.94 16.91 -1.39
CA THR A 115 -0.93 18.06 -2.31
C THR A 115 -1.48 17.70 -3.68
N SER A 116 -1.06 16.57 -4.24
CA SER A 116 -1.57 16.11 -5.53
C SER A 116 -3.06 15.78 -5.46
N LEU A 117 -3.51 15.19 -4.36
CA LEU A 117 -4.89 14.76 -4.21
C LEU A 117 -5.83 15.96 -4.12
N PHE A 118 -5.50 17.01 -3.36
CA PHE A 118 -6.28 18.26 -3.33
C PHE A 118 -6.55 18.86 -4.71
N ASN A 119 -5.61 18.70 -5.64
CA ASN A 119 -5.73 19.27 -6.97
C ASN A 119 -6.50 18.37 -7.95
N VAL A 120 -6.75 17.11 -7.58
CA VAL A 120 -7.39 16.10 -8.45
C VAL A 120 -8.77 15.70 -7.93
N TYR A 121 -8.93 15.66 -6.62
CA TYR A 121 -10.18 15.40 -5.92
C TYR A 121 -10.33 16.40 -4.76
N PRO A 122 -11.52 16.93 -4.48
CA PRO A 122 -12.76 16.75 -5.24
C PRO A 122 -12.74 17.44 -6.62
N THR A 123 -13.60 16.98 -7.53
CA THR A 123 -13.71 17.56 -8.88
C THR A 123 -14.73 18.70 -8.91
N ASP A 124 -14.54 19.69 -9.80
CA ASP A 124 -15.45 20.83 -9.94
C ASP A 124 -16.92 20.42 -10.09
N PRO A 125 -17.30 19.42 -10.92
CA PRO A 125 -18.69 19.00 -11.05
C PRO A 125 -19.30 18.46 -9.75
N MET A 126 -18.50 17.80 -8.90
CA MET A 126 -18.97 17.29 -7.61
C MET A 126 -19.22 18.44 -6.64
N ILE A 127 -18.29 19.41 -6.58
CA ILE A 127 -18.41 20.61 -5.74
C ILE A 127 -19.65 21.41 -6.15
N GLU A 128 -19.80 21.68 -7.46
CA GLU A 128 -20.97 22.39 -7.99
C GLU A 128 -22.27 21.68 -7.64
N ALA A 129 -22.34 20.36 -7.81
CA ALA A 129 -23.54 19.59 -7.49
C ALA A 129 -23.91 19.65 -6.00
N ILE A 130 -22.92 19.59 -5.10
CA ILE A 130 -23.15 19.75 -3.65
C ILE A 130 -23.66 21.16 -3.34
N LEU A 131 -23.09 22.19 -3.94
CA LEU A 131 -23.44 23.59 -3.68
C LEU A 131 -24.83 23.96 -4.22
N MET A 132 -25.15 23.56 -5.46
CA MET A 132 -26.46 23.82 -6.06
C MET A 132 -27.60 23.11 -5.32
N SER A 133 -27.29 21.99 -4.68
CA SER A 133 -28.27 21.19 -3.96
C SER A 133 -28.37 21.47 -2.47
N GLU A 134 -27.50 22.32 -1.93
CA GLU A 134 -27.29 22.47 -0.49
C GLU A 134 -27.10 21.13 0.24
N GLY A 135 -26.51 20.16 -0.47
CA GLY A 135 -26.50 18.76 -0.10
C GLY A 135 -25.17 18.28 0.48
N LYS A 136 -24.88 17.00 0.25
CA LYS A 136 -23.60 16.37 0.60
C LYS A 136 -23.26 15.22 -0.34
N ALA A 137 -21.97 14.98 -0.53
CA ALA A 137 -21.47 13.75 -1.16
C ALA A 137 -21.11 12.75 -0.08
N ASN A 138 -21.78 11.59 -0.06
CA ASN A 138 -21.37 10.46 0.77
C ASN A 138 -20.52 9.51 -0.07
N VAL A 139 -19.43 9.01 0.52
CA VAL A 139 -18.55 8.07 -0.15
C VAL A 139 -18.50 6.76 0.60
N VAL A 140 -18.65 5.66 -0.11
CA VAL A 140 -18.60 4.30 0.43
C VAL A 140 -17.70 3.42 -0.42
N VAL A 141 -17.16 2.38 0.22
CA VAL A 141 -16.37 1.34 -0.43
C VAL A 141 -17.26 0.08 -0.49
N PRO A 142 -17.97 -0.16 -1.62
CA PRO A 142 -19.06 -1.14 -1.69
C PRO A 142 -18.59 -2.60 -1.61
N TYR A 143 -17.35 -2.88 -2.01
CA TYR A 143 -16.75 -4.22 -1.96
C TYR A 143 -15.43 -4.19 -1.19
N ASP A 144 -14.93 -5.34 -0.77
CA ASP A 144 -13.63 -5.42 -0.10
C ASP A 144 -12.49 -4.99 -1.05
N PRO A 145 -11.64 -4.04 -0.64
CA PRO A 145 -10.41 -3.72 -1.38
C PRO A 145 -9.53 -4.95 -1.61
N ILE A 146 -8.88 -4.99 -2.78
CA ILE A 146 -8.07 -6.12 -3.23
C ILE A 146 -6.60 -5.71 -3.22
N VAL A 147 -5.76 -6.46 -2.49
CA VAL A 147 -4.31 -6.27 -2.54
C VAL A 147 -3.78 -6.87 -3.85
N THR A 148 -3.30 -6.02 -4.76
CA THR A 148 -2.81 -6.44 -6.09
C THR A 148 -1.30 -6.68 -6.10
N LEU A 149 -0.55 -6.00 -5.22
CA LEU A 149 0.88 -6.22 -5.08
C LEU A 149 1.31 -6.07 -3.62
N LYS A 150 2.19 -6.97 -3.19
CA LYS A 150 2.90 -6.92 -1.92
C LYS A 150 4.38 -7.19 -2.17
N ASN A 151 5.25 -6.32 -1.67
CA ASN A 151 6.69 -6.52 -1.84
C ASN A 151 7.20 -7.76 -1.09
N LYS A 152 8.15 -8.47 -1.73
CA LYS A 152 8.84 -9.63 -1.17
C LYS A 152 9.63 -9.28 0.11
N PRO A 153 9.92 -10.26 0.98
CA PRO A 153 10.88 -10.09 2.09
C PRO A 153 12.20 -9.45 1.61
N GLY A 154 12.79 -8.57 2.44
CA GLY A 154 14.03 -7.84 2.11
C GLY A 154 13.85 -6.57 1.25
N LYS A 155 12.64 -6.27 0.77
CA LYS A 155 12.29 -4.99 0.11
C LYS A 155 11.42 -4.11 1.02
N PRO A 156 11.32 -2.79 0.75
CA PRO A 156 10.42 -1.93 1.50
C PRO A 156 8.99 -2.44 1.42
N LEU A 157 8.30 -2.47 2.56
CA LEU A 157 6.99 -3.07 2.70
C LEU A 157 5.99 -2.07 2.14
N VAL A 158 5.41 -2.45 1.02
CA VAL A 158 4.50 -1.64 0.24
C VAL A 158 3.35 -2.53 -0.19
N TRP A 159 2.14 -2.00 -0.07
CA TRP A 159 0.94 -2.60 -0.62
C TRP A 159 0.43 -1.72 -1.74
N VAL A 160 0.13 -2.34 -2.88
CA VAL A 160 -0.73 -1.74 -3.89
C VAL A 160 -2.10 -2.36 -3.73
N VAL A 161 -3.11 -1.52 -3.52
CA VAL A 161 -4.47 -1.95 -3.21
C VAL A 161 -5.43 -1.28 -4.18
N GLU A 162 -6.28 -2.10 -4.78
CA GLU A 162 -7.40 -1.65 -5.59
C GLU A 162 -8.62 -1.47 -4.70
N VAL A 163 -9.20 -0.27 -4.71
CA VAL A 163 -10.34 0.11 -3.87
C VAL A 163 -11.47 0.55 -4.80
N PRO A 164 -12.60 -0.16 -4.84
CA PRO A 164 -13.80 0.33 -5.50
C PRO A 164 -14.41 1.44 -4.64
N ILE A 165 -14.73 2.56 -5.27
CA ILE A 165 -15.30 3.74 -4.60
C ILE A 165 -16.64 4.05 -5.25
N MET A 166 -17.64 4.29 -4.43
CA MET A 166 -18.95 4.76 -4.85
C MET A 166 -19.24 6.09 -4.16
N VAL A 167 -19.50 7.12 -4.94
CA VAL A 167 -19.83 8.47 -4.50
C VAL A 167 -21.29 8.72 -4.81
N THR A 168 -22.06 9.14 -3.81
CA THR A 168 -23.45 9.56 -3.99
C THR A 168 -23.60 11.00 -3.56
N VAL A 169 -23.89 11.87 -4.52
CA VAL A 169 -24.24 13.27 -4.25
C VAL A 169 -25.73 13.34 -4.02
N GLN A 170 -26.11 13.72 -2.80
CA GLN A 170 -27.51 13.85 -2.43
C GLN A 170 -27.99 15.23 -2.81
N SER A 171 -29.09 15.30 -3.56
CA SER A 171 -29.66 16.56 -4.00
C SER A 171 -31.18 16.59 -3.91
N VAL A 172 -31.74 17.80 -3.84
CA VAL A 172 -33.19 18.01 -3.80
C VAL A 172 -33.88 17.47 -5.06
N SER A 173 -33.18 17.42 -6.20
CA SER A 173 -33.69 16.91 -7.48
C SER A 173 -33.46 15.40 -7.68
N GLY A 174 -32.81 14.73 -6.72
CA GLY A 174 -32.52 13.30 -6.73
C GLY A 174 -31.04 12.98 -6.51
N ASP A 175 -30.78 11.79 -5.99
CA ASP A 175 -29.41 11.35 -5.71
C ASP A 175 -28.71 10.92 -7.00
N GLN A 176 -27.48 11.39 -7.20
CA GLN A 176 -26.62 10.95 -8.30
C GLN A 176 -25.49 10.09 -7.74
N THR A 177 -25.38 8.86 -8.24
CA THR A 177 -24.34 7.91 -7.82
C THR A 177 -23.37 7.64 -8.97
N THR A 178 -22.08 7.76 -8.68
CA THR A 178 -20.99 7.38 -9.58
C THR A 178 -20.07 6.39 -8.88
N SER A 179 -19.43 5.52 -9.66
CA SER A 179 -18.48 4.55 -9.14
C SER A 179 -17.24 4.48 -10.02
N PHE A 180 -16.09 4.35 -9.38
CA PHE A 180 -14.78 4.25 -10.05
C PHE A 180 -13.83 3.42 -9.19
N ILE A 181 -12.67 3.09 -9.75
CA ILE A 181 -11.66 2.29 -9.06
C ILE A 181 -10.46 3.18 -8.75
N ALA A 182 -10.00 3.15 -7.50
CA ALA A 182 -8.80 3.84 -7.07
C ALA A 182 -7.71 2.83 -6.72
N HIS A 183 -6.49 3.08 -7.20
CA HIS A 183 -5.31 2.32 -6.83
C HIS A 183 -4.49 3.11 -5.80
N TYR A 184 -4.32 2.53 -4.61
CA TYR A 184 -3.57 3.10 -3.51
C TYR A 184 -2.24 2.40 -3.32
N THR A 185 -1.18 3.17 -3.16
CA THR A 185 0.11 2.71 -2.64
C THR A 185 0.19 3.04 -1.16
N VAL A 186 0.23 2.03 -0.31
CA VAL A 186 0.26 2.16 1.15
C VAL A 186 1.59 1.67 1.69
N LEU A 187 2.11 2.38 2.68
CA LEU A 187 3.36 2.06 3.35
C LEU A 187 3.27 2.32 4.86
N PRO A 188 4.10 1.66 5.69
CA PRO A 188 4.18 1.94 7.12
C PRO A 188 4.58 3.39 7.36
N GLU A 189 3.87 4.06 8.27
CA GLU A 189 4.12 5.47 8.57
C GLU A 189 5.36 5.63 9.46
N PRO A 190 6.41 6.31 8.97
CA PRO A 190 7.66 6.48 9.73
C PRO A 190 7.54 7.55 10.83
N ARG A 191 6.56 8.46 10.72
CA ARG A 191 6.36 9.59 11.65
C ARG A 191 5.61 9.22 12.91
N ALA A 192 4.93 8.07 12.91
CA ALA A 192 4.09 7.69 14.01
C ALA A 192 4.92 6.99 15.09
N ASP A 193 4.82 7.48 16.33
CA ASP A 193 5.35 6.79 17.51
C ASP A 193 4.70 5.40 17.70
N ASN A 194 3.60 5.14 16.98
CA ASN A 194 2.95 3.86 16.92
C ASN A 194 3.45 3.05 15.71
N ALA A 195 4.18 1.96 15.97
CA ALA A 195 4.69 1.02 14.96
C ALA A 195 3.58 0.19 14.24
N SER A 196 2.36 0.71 14.19
CA SER A 196 1.18 0.19 13.51
C SER A 196 0.55 1.19 12.54
N SER A 197 1.04 2.42 12.43
CA SER A 197 0.40 3.44 11.60
C SER A 197 0.72 3.25 10.11
N LEU A 198 -0.23 3.59 9.26
CA LEU A 198 -0.17 3.43 7.80
C LEU A 198 -0.30 4.79 7.14
N LEU A 199 0.45 4.98 6.07
CA LEU A 199 0.48 6.21 5.28
C LEU A 199 0.26 5.87 3.81
N ILE A 200 -0.43 6.76 3.10
CA ILE A 200 -0.68 6.63 1.66
C ILE A 200 0.36 7.45 0.92
N ASP A 201 1.16 6.78 0.10
CA ASP A 201 2.22 7.40 -0.69
C ASP A 201 1.74 7.88 -2.06
N ARG A 202 0.73 7.19 -2.61
CA ARG A 202 0.18 7.54 -3.92
C ARG A 202 -1.25 7.03 -4.05
N VAL A 203 -2.06 7.79 -4.78
CA VAL A 203 -3.39 7.38 -5.25
C VAL A 203 -3.54 7.67 -6.73
N VAL A 204 -4.20 6.78 -7.46
CA VAL A 204 -4.55 6.96 -8.87
C VAL A 204 -6.01 6.53 -9.07
N PHE A 205 -6.84 7.44 -9.59
CA PHE A 205 -8.23 7.15 -9.95
C PHE A 205 -8.30 6.68 -11.41
N ARG A 206 -9.09 5.64 -11.67
CA ARG A 206 -9.34 5.06 -12.99
C ARG A 206 -10.82 4.92 -13.28
#